data_AF-A0A3M1ZAG6-F1
#
_entry.id   AF-A0A3M1ZAG6-F1
#
_cell.length_a   1.000
_cell.length_b   1.000
_cell.length_c   1.000
_cell.angle_alpha   90.00
_cell.angle_beta   90.00
_cell.angle_gamma   90.00
#
_symmetry.space_group_name_H-M   'P 1'
#
loop_
_entity.id
_entity.type
_entity.pdbx_description
1 polymer ?
#
loop_
_entity_poly.entity_id
_entity_poly.type
_entity_poly.pdbx_seq_one_letter_code
_entity_poly.pdbx_strand_id
1 'polypeptide(L)' 'MENILLTIIPGGMELFVILFVILLLFGGKKIPELMRGVGKGIREFNNARATIESEIKEGMKDAERKELEEKKNKEQA' A
#
# COMPACT_ATOMS: atom_id res chain seq x y z
N MET A 1 -30.57 -0.82 29.90
CA MET A 1 -29.45 -1.46 29.17
C MET A 1 -29.11 -0.53 28.03
N GLU A 2 -28.30 0.47 28.33
CA GLU A 2 -28.11 1.64 27.47
C GLU A 2 -27.15 1.35 26.31
N ASN A 3 -27.40 2.04 25.21
CA ASN A 3 -26.79 1.83 23.91
C ASN A 3 -25.30 2.20 23.91
N ILE A 4 -24.45 1.25 24.29
CA ILE A 4 -22.98 1.31 24.09
C ILE A 4 -22.64 1.64 22.62
N LEU A 5 -23.49 1.23 21.68
CA LEU A 5 -23.28 1.49 20.25
C LEU A 5 -23.50 2.98 19.86
N LEU A 6 -24.34 3.72 20.59
CA LEU A 6 -24.67 5.12 20.29
C LEU A 6 -23.62 6.09 20.88
N THR A 7 -22.89 5.66 21.91
CA THR A 7 -21.70 6.35 22.44
C THR A 7 -20.43 6.10 21.60
N ILE A 8 -20.43 5.09 20.72
CA ILE A 8 -19.27 4.76 19.88
C ILE A 8 -19.20 5.63 18.62
N ILE A 9 -20.30 6.18 18.13
CA ILE A 9 -20.29 7.14 17.02
C ILE A 9 -20.43 8.52 17.64
N PRO A 10 -19.32 9.21 17.93
CA PRO A 10 -19.40 10.46 18.61
C PRO A 10 -19.84 11.53 17.60
N GLY A 11 -20.73 12.42 18.01
CA GLY A 11 -20.97 13.63 17.23
C GLY A 11 -19.66 14.39 17.01
N GLY A 12 -19.61 15.31 16.05
CA GLY A 12 -18.37 16.01 15.66
C GLY A 12 -17.57 16.63 16.83
N MET A 13 -18.23 17.03 17.93
CA MET A 13 -17.55 17.55 19.13
C MET A 13 -16.84 16.47 19.96
N GLU A 14 -17.42 15.30 20.14
CA GLU A 14 -16.83 14.24 20.96
C GLU A 14 -15.60 13.63 20.26
N LEU A 15 -15.61 13.52 18.92
CA LEU A 15 -14.44 13.13 18.14
C LEU A 15 -13.28 14.13 18.35
N PHE A 16 -13.59 15.42 18.43
CA PHE A 16 -12.61 16.47 18.71
C PHE A 16 -11.97 16.31 20.10
N VAL A 17 -12.76 15.96 21.13
CA VAL A 17 -12.25 15.70 22.49
C VAL A 17 -11.33 14.49 22.51
N ILE A 18 -11.72 13.39 21.86
CA ILE A 18 -10.87 12.18 21.75
C ILE A 18 -9.55 12.51 21.04
N LEU A 19 -9.63 13.24 19.92
CA LEU A 19 -8.44 13.69 19.20
C LEU A 19 -7.55 14.57 20.08
N PHE A 20 -8.14 15.48 20.86
CA PHE A 20 -7.40 16.33 21.79
C PHE A 20 -6.65 15.54 22.86
N VAL A 21 -7.29 14.54 23.48
CA VAL A 21 -6.65 13.65 24.46
C VAL A 21 -5.49 12.88 23.82
N ILE A 22 -5.68 12.32 22.63
CA ILE A 22 -4.61 11.63 21.89
C ILE A 22 -3.45 12.59 21.58
N LEU A 23 -3.73 13.82 21.16
CA LEU A 23 -2.70 14.84 20.92
C LEU A 23 -1.97 15.27 22.20
N LEU A 24 -2.62 15.24 23.37
CA LEU A 24 -1.95 15.50 24.66
C LEU A 24 -1.03 14.33 25.06
N LEU A 25 -1.46 13.09 24.85
CA LEU A 25 -0.69 11.89 25.20
C LEU A 25 0.51 11.67 24.28
N PHE A 26 0.30 11.79 22.96
CA PHE A 26 1.32 11.51 21.96
C PHE A 26 2.05 12.78 21.48
N GLY A 27 1.48 13.96 21.72
CA GLY A 27 1.98 15.24 21.19
C GLY A 27 1.47 15.52 19.77
N GLY A 28 1.20 16.79 19.47
CA GLY A 28 0.68 17.22 18.16
C GLY A 28 1.60 16.94 16.95
N LYS A 29 2.87 16.65 17.21
CA LYS A 29 3.87 16.37 16.16
C LYS A 29 3.98 14.89 15.78
N LYS A 30 3.65 13.96 16.68
CA LYS A 30 3.87 12.52 16.44
C LYS A 30 2.90 11.94 15.43
N ILE A 31 1.63 12.35 15.44
CA ILE A 31 0.64 11.84 14.47
C ILE A 31 1.01 12.23 13.02
N PRO A 32 1.30 13.50 12.70
CA PRO A 32 1.76 13.88 11.37
C PRO A 32 3.08 13.21 10.95
N GLU A 33 4.02 13.03 11.90
CA GLU A 33 5.31 12.38 11.64
C GLU A 33 5.14 10.90 11.29
N LEU A 34 4.30 10.17 12.04
CA LEU A 34 3.95 8.78 11.75
C LEU A 34 3.22 8.64 10.41
N MET A 35 2.24 9.51 10.12
CA MET A 35 1.55 9.53 8.82
C MET A 35 2.52 9.75 7.66
N ARG A 36 3.49 10.66 7.82
CA ARG A 36 4.54 10.89 6.80
C ARG A 36 5.45 9.68 6.63
N GLY A 37 5.85 9.03 7.72
CA GLY A 37 6.67 7.82 7.68
C GLY A 37 5.97 6.65 7.00
N VAL A 38 4.74 6.35 7.42
CA VAL A 38 3.91 5.30 6.84
C VAL A 38 3.61 5.60 5.37
N GLY A 39 3.25 6.85 5.04
CA GLY A 39 2.97 7.25 3.66
C GLY A 39 4.17 7.09 2.72
N LYS A 40 5.37 7.43 3.19
CA LYS A 40 6.62 7.19 2.44
C LYS A 40 6.88 5.70 2.26
N GLY A 41 6.76 4.90 3.33
CA GLY A 41 6.96 3.46 3.27
C GLY A 41 5.99 2.75 2.31
N ILE A 42 4.71 3.11 2.34
CA ILE A 42 3.70 2.57 1.40
C ILE A 42 4.06 2.95 -0.04
N ARG A 43 4.49 4.20 -0.29
CA ARG A 43 4.87 4.65 -1.63
C ARG A 43 6.08 3.87 -2.17
N GLU A 44 7.14 3.75 -1.38
CA GLU A 44 8.35 3.01 -1.77
C GLU A 44 8.05 1.54 -2.00
N PHE A 45 7.22 0.94 -1.15
CA PHE A 45 6.77 -0.44 -1.30
C PHE A 45 5.97 -0.67 -2.59
N ASN A 46 5.04 0.23 -2.92
CA ASN A 46 4.27 0.14 -4.16
C ASN A 46 5.16 0.31 -5.39
N ASN A 47 6.14 1.21 -5.35
CA ASN A 47 7.10 1.38 -6.45
C ASN A 47 7.94 0.12 -6.66
N ALA A 48 8.50 -0.45 -5.59
CA ALA A 48 9.28 -1.68 -5.66
C ALA A 48 8.44 -2.84 -6.23
N ARG A 49 7.19 -2.97 -5.79
CA ARG A 49 6.24 -3.96 -6.34
C ARG A 49 6.03 -3.78 -7.84
N ALA A 50 5.80 -2.54 -8.30
CA ALA A 50 5.59 -2.25 -9.72
C ALA A 50 6.81 -2.59 -10.58
N THR A 51 8.03 -2.28 -10.09
CA THR A 51 9.28 -2.64 -10.77
C THR A 51 9.43 -4.16 -10.90
N ILE A 52 9.23 -4.90 -9.80
CA ILE A 52 9.31 -6.37 -9.81
C ILE A 52 8.28 -6.97 -10.78
N GLU A 53 7.04 -6.45 -10.78
CA GLU A 53 6.01 -6.91 -11.70
C GLU A 53 6.39 -6.68 -13.17
N SER A 54 6.97 -5.52 -13.49
CA SER A 54 7.46 -5.23 -14.85
C SER A 54 8.61 -6.16 -15.26
N GLU A 55 9.59 -6.39 -14.38
CA GLU A 55 10.74 -7.26 -14.66
C GLU A 55 10.30 -8.71 -14.89
N ILE A 56 9.38 -9.22 -14.08
CA ILE A 56 8.81 -10.57 -14.25
C ILE A 56 8.08 -10.66 -15.59
N LYS A 57 7.26 -9.67 -15.92
CA LYS A 57 6.48 -9.65 -17.16
C LYS A 57 7.37 -9.57 -18.40
N GLU A 58 8.44 -8.79 -18.35
CA GLU A 58 9.44 -8.72 -19.43
C GLU A 58 10.21 -10.04 -19.56
N GLY A 59 10.69 -10.60 -18.45
CA GLY A 59 11.38 -11.89 -18.45
C GLY A 59 10.52 -13.04 -19.00
N MET A 60 9.23 -13.06 -18.69
CA MET A 60 8.29 -14.05 -19.26
C MET A 60 8.10 -13.86 -20.76
N LYS A 61 7.94 -12.62 -21.24
CA LYS A 61 7.83 -12.33 -22.68
C LYS A 61 9.08 -12.72 -23.45
N ASP A 62 10.26 -12.50 -22.87
CA ASP A 62 11.52 -12.86 -23.50
C ASP A 62 11.73 -14.37 -23.55
N ALA A 63 11.31 -15.10 -22.51
CA ALA A 63 11.31 -16.57 -22.52
C ALA A 63 10.37 -17.12 -23.61
N GLU A 64 9.15 -16.57 -23.70
CA GLU A 64 8.16 -16.97 -24.71
C GLU A 64 8.66 -16.68 -26.13
N ARG A 65 9.29 -15.53 -26.36
CA ARG A 65 9.83 -15.14 -27.67
C ARG A 65 10.98 -16.06 -28.11
N LYS A 66 11.89 -16.43 -27.18
CA LYS A 66 12.98 -17.38 -27.45
C LYS A 66 12.45 -18.78 -27.77
N GLU A 67 11.41 -19.24 -27.08
CA GLU A 67 10.79 -20.54 -27.34
C GLU A 67 10.10 -20.57 -28.72
N LEU A 68 9.43 -19.48 -29.11
CA LEU A 68 8.83 -19.30 -30.44
C LEU A 68 9.88 -19.30 -31.57
N GLU A 69 11.03 -18.66 -31.34
CA GLU A 69 12.14 -18.64 -32.30
C GLU A 69 12.79 -20.02 -32.46
N GLU A 70 13.00 -20.76 -31.36
CA GLU A 70 13.51 -22.14 -31.42
C GLU A 70 12.56 -23.09 -32.15
N LYS A 71 11.24 -22.97 -31.94
CA LYS A 71 10.25 -23.80 -32.62
C LYS A 71 10.22 -23.54 -34.12
N LYS A 72 10.26 -22.27 -34.54
CA LYS A 72 10.32 -21.90 -35.96
C LYS A 72 11.56 -22.42 -36.66
N ASN A 73 12.72 -22.35 -36.03
CA ASN A 73 13.97 -22.85 -36.62
C ASN A 73 13.99 -24.38 -36.76
N LYS A 74 13.29 -25.11 -35.90
CA LYS A 74 13.17 -26.58 -35.97
C LYS A 74 12.17 -27.05 -37.04
N GLU A 75 11.16 -26.25 -37.39
CA GLU A 75 10.21 -26.58 -38.46
C GLU A 75 10.75 -26.26 -39.87
N GLN A 76 11.80 -25.43 -39.97
CA GLN A 76 12.40 -25.03 -41.26
C GLN A 76 13.62 -25.88 -41.66
N ALA A 77 14.03 -26.85 -40.83
CA ALA A 77 15.12 -27.80 -41.07
C ALA A 77 14.56 -29.20 -41.34
#